data_AF-A0A7K3LH27-F1
#
_entry.id   AF-A0A7K3LH27-F1
#
_cell.length_a   1.000
_cell.length_b   1.000
_cell.length_c   1.000
_cell.angle_alpha   90.00
_cell.angle_beta   90.00
_cell.angle_gamma   90.00
#
_symmetry.space_group_name_H-M   'P 1'
#
loop_
_entity.id
_entity.type
_entity.pdbx_description
1 polymer ?
#
loop_
_entity_poly.entity_id
_entity_poly.type
_entity_poly.pdbx_seq_one_letter_code
_entity_poly.pdbx_strand_id
1 'polypeptide(L)'
;MRALFADFDVKPGKSLDTLGQCDTAAWTLADYLGVAPVALIESGHGLQPIWRVGSPRGDSNVIDRDRSRDEFRETWWRFGAVAQDAARSALWSPDGAQNARTIDGVFNLDRVLRCPGSVNWKNPDEPVPVRTRLYAGEPVGLRGLVARLDRDRVRPLAAVRPTDATVETSWGEATEWVTRQPGAGLALADLQQLSPSRTLGMYLDTAQLVRVLADGDGGAHRTMVAKVLHAVYSAQEGRAGLVLALNNIGSAYLEVMEARACGEMAGDARPLATAVREIESAVAGAVAKARGRALPRVGGRHPRRPARPRRPIRGRYV
;
A
#
# COMPACT_ATOMS: atom_id res chain seq x y z
N MET A 1 -6.55 -8.07 -9.74
CA MET A 1 -6.02 -8.57 -11.03
C MET A 1 -5.60 -10.03 -10.84
N ARG A 2 -5.90 -10.93 -11.79
CA ARG A 2 -5.48 -12.35 -11.77
C ARG A 2 -4.48 -12.65 -12.87
N ALA A 3 -3.39 -11.91 -12.86
CA ALA A 3 -2.38 -12.03 -13.89
C ALA A 3 -1.00 -11.89 -13.28
N LEU A 4 -0.06 -12.62 -13.89
CA LEU A 4 1.34 -12.25 -13.86
C LEU A 4 1.56 -11.33 -15.05
N PHE A 5 2.39 -10.32 -14.88
CA PHE A 5 2.77 -9.46 -15.97
C PHE A 5 4.18 -8.93 -15.73
N ALA A 6 4.81 -8.47 -16.80
CA ALA A 6 6.05 -7.71 -16.73
C ALA A 6 5.90 -6.42 -17.56
N ASP A 7 6.73 -5.42 -17.28
CA ASP A 7 6.79 -4.14 -18.00
C ASP A 7 8.22 -3.92 -18.49
N PHE A 8 8.53 -4.45 -19.67
CA PHE A 8 9.85 -4.39 -20.29
C PHE A 8 9.96 -3.13 -21.13
N ASP A 9 10.42 -2.05 -20.51
CA ASP A 9 10.64 -0.76 -21.17
C ASP A 9 12.00 -0.68 -21.89
N VAL A 10 11.98 -0.11 -23.09
CA VAL A 10 13.17 0.39 -23.80
C VAL A 10 13.58 1.72 -23.19
N LYS A 11 14.72 1.73 -22.50
CA LYS A 11 15.38 2.93 -21.95
C LYS A 11 16.89 2.71 -22.14
N PRO A 12 17.44 3.07 -23.31
CA PRO A 12 18.84 2.83 -23.62
C PRO A 12 19.76 3.36 -22.52
N GLY A 13 20.73 2.54 -22.11
CA GLY A 13 21.65 2.86 -21.01
C GLY A 13 21.08 2.75 -19.59
N LYS A 14 19.76 2.54 -19.41
CA LYS A 14 19.10 2.42 -18.10
C LYS A 14 18.45 1.06 -17.86
N SER A 15 17.69 0.55 -18.84
CA SER A 15 17.06 -0.78 -18.81
C SER A 15 17.46 -1.57 -20.06
N LEU A 16 16.49 -1.88 -20.93
CA LEU A 16 16.68 -2.54 -22.21
C LEU A 16 16.94 -1.48 -23.29
N ASP A 17 17.80 -1.80 -24.24
CA ASP A 17 18.22 -0.89 -25.31
C ASP A 17 17.31 -0.99 -26.54
N THR A 18 16.67 -2.14 -26.78
CA THR A 18 15.84 -2.36 -27.99
C THR A 18 14.58 -3.17 -27.72
N LEU A 19 13.60 -3.05 -28.63
CA LEU A 19 12.39 -3.90 -28.60
C LEU A 19 12.71 -5.39 -28.76
N GLY A 20 13.76 -5.74 -29.51
CA GLY A 20 14.19 -7.14 -29.65
C GLY A 20 14.66 -7.75 -28.33
N GLN A 21 15.29 -6.94 -27.45
CA GLN A 21 15.64 -7.38 -26.10
C GLN A 21 14.40 -7.51 -25.21
N CYS A 22 13.41 -6.62 -25.35
CA CYS A 22 12.12 -6.78 -24.66
C CYS A 22 11.43 -8.09 -25.05
N ASP A 23 11.44 -8.44 -26.34
CA ASP A 23 10.84 -9.67 -26.85
C ASP A 23 11.59 -10.90 -26.31
N THR A 24 12.92 -10.88 -26.37
CA THR A 24 13.79 -11.92 -25.79
C THR A 24 13.50 -12.12 -24.30
N ALA A 25 13.38 -11.04 -23.52
CA ALA A 25 13.06 -11.13 -22.10
C ALA A 25 11.65 -11.70 -21.85
N ALA A 26 10.67 -11.29 -22.65
CA ALA A 26 9.30 -11.81 -22.55
C ALA A 26 9.22 -13.31 -22.83
N TRP A 27 9.92 -13.79 -23.86
CA TRP A 27 9.95 -15.21 -24.20
C TRP A 27 10.81 -16.04 -23.25
N THR A 28 11.91 -15.49 -22.74
CA THR A 28 12.67 -16.13 -21.64
C THR A 28 11.78 -16.36 -20.41
N LEU A 29 10.91 -15.40 -20.10
CA LEU A 29 9.96 -15.53 -18.99
C LEU A 29 8.84 -16.55 -19.32
N ALA A 30 8.36 -16.59 -20.56
CA ALA A 30 7.40 -17.60 -21.02
C ALA A 30 7.98 -19.02 -20.90
N ASP A 31 9.24 -19.22 -21.30
CA ASP A 31 9.97 -20.48 -21.19
C ASP A 31 10.13 -20.90 -19.73
N TYR A 32 10.45 -19.95 -18.84
CA TYR A 32 10.51 -20.22 -17.40
C TYR A 32 9.17 -20.71 -16.83
N LEU A 33 8.07 -20.08 -17.25
CA LEU A 33 6.72 -20.43 -16.84
C LEU A 33 6.21 -21.71 -17.52
N GLY A 34 6.83 -22.14 -18.63
CA GLY A 34 6.38 -23.24 -19.48
C GLY A 34 5.10 -22.94 -20.25
N VAL A 35 4.69 -21.67 -20.33
CA VAL A 35 3.46 -21.24 -21.02
C VAL A 35 3.66 -19.87 -21.68
N ALA A 36 3.13 -19.73 -22.89
CA ALA A 36 3.09 -18.45 -23.59
C ALA A 36 2.19 -17.44 -22.84
N PRO A 37 2.45 -16.11 -22.95
CA PRO A 37 1.53 -15.10 -22.44
C PRO A 37 0.18 -15.22 -23.14
N VAL A 38 -0.91 -14.78 -22.52
CA VAL A 38 -2.24 -14.69 -23.19
C VAL A 38 -2.36 -13.42 -24.03
N ALA A 39 -1.63 -12.38 -23.64
CA ALA A 39 -1.56 -11.12 -24.35
C ALA A 39 -0.15 -10.52 -24.23
N LEU A 40 0.31 -9.89 -25.31
CA LEU A 40 1.52 -9.08 -25.33
C LEU A 40 1.12 -7.68 -25.78
N ILE A 41 1.27 -6.69 -24.91
CA ILE A 41 0.96 -5.29 -25.21
C ILE A 41 2.23 -4.59 -25.69
N GLU A 42 2.19 -4.06 -26.90
CA GLU A 42 3.24 -3.24 -27.49
C GLU A 42 2.91 -1.77 -27.24
N SER A 43 3.67 -1.11 -26.37
CA SER A 43 3.43 0.28 -25.98
C SER A 43 4.11 1.31 -26.90
N GLY A 44 4.81 0.82 -27.93
CA GLY A 44 5.74 1.60 -28.77
C GLY A 44 7.13 1.77 -28.17
N HIS A 45 7.25 1.72 -26.84
CA HIS A 45 8.50 1.95 -26.11
C HIS A 45 8.87 0.78 -25.20
N GLY A 46 8.27 -0.40 -25.43
CA GLY A 46 8.42 -1.56 -24.58
C GLY A 46 7.33 -2.60 -24.81
N LEU A 47 7.43 -3.70 -24.07
CA LEU A 47 6.50 -4.82 -24.11
C LEU A 47 5.94 -5.13 -22.72
N GLN A 48 4.65 -5.42 -22.66
CA GLN A 48 3.97 -5.83 -21.42
C GLN A 48 3.29 -7.18 -21.63
N PRO A 49 4.00 -8.31 -21.43
CA PRO A 49 3.40 -9.62 -21.48
C PRO A 49 2.50 -9.86 -20.27
N ILE A 50 1.38 -10.53 -20.49
CA ILE A 50 0.37 -10.85 -19.49
C ILE A 50 0.10 -12.36 -19.54
N TRP A 51 0.21 -13.03 -18.39
CA TRP A 51 -0.20 -14.42 -18.20
C TRP A 51 -1.39 -14.48 -17.28
N ARG A 52 -2.40 -15.28 -17.65
CA ARG A 52 -3.53 -15.56 -16.77
C ARG A 52 -3.10 -16.48 -15.64
N VAL A 53 -3.46 -16.15 -14.40
CA VAL A 53 -3.28 -17.06 -13.26
C VAL A 53 -4.54 -17.91 -13.11
N GLY A 54 -4.36 -19.22 -13.06
CA GLY A 54 -5.46 -20.18 -12.88
C GLY A 54 -6.10 -20.07 -11.50
N SER A 55 -7.38 -20.43 -11.42
CA SER A 55 -8.14 -20.53 -10.17
C SER A 55 -8.37 -22.00 -9.79
N PRO A 56 -8.64 -22.31 -8.51
CA PRO A 56 -9.04 -23.64 -8.09
C PRO A 56 -10.28 -24.10 -8.89
N ARG A 57 -10.34 -25.40 -9.18
CA ARG A 57 -11.47 -25.98 -9.93
C ARG A 57 -12.78 -25.72 -9.19
N GLY A 58 -13.75 -25.14 -9.89
CA GLY A 58 -15.08 -24.84 -9.35
C GLY A 58 -15.22 -23.49 -8.65
N ASP A 59 -14.17 -22.68 -8.57
CA ASP A 59 -14.26 -21.34 -7.98
C ASP A 59 -13.45 -20.32 -8.79
N SER A 60 -14.13 -19.67 -9.73
CA SER A 60 -13.58 -18.58 -10.53
C SER A 60 -13.56 -17.25 -9.78
N ASN A 61 -13.77 -17.20 -8.46
CA ASN A 61 -13.66 -15.99 -7.64
C ASN A 61 -12.40 -15.96 -6.77
N VAL A 62 -11.72 -17.11 -6.61
CA VAL A 62 -10.54 -17.25 -5.75
C VAL A 62 -9.28 -17.58 -6.57
N ILE A 63 -8.13 -17.00 -6.20
CA ILE A 63 -6.82 -17.37 -6.80
C ILE A 63 -6.23 -18.57 -6.06
N ASP A 64 -6.27 -18.55 -4.73
CA ASP A 64 -5.85 -19.64 -3.84
C ASP A 64 -6.56 -19.45 -2.49
N ARG A 65 -6.92 -20.56 -1.83
CA ARG A 65 -7.62 -20.56 -0.52
C ARG A 65 -6.68 -20.85 0.65
N ASP A 66 -5.51 -21.40 0.36
CA ASP A 66 -4.60 -21.97 1.34
C ASP A 66 -3.51 -20.97 1.73
N ARG A 67 -3.19 -20.03 0.84
CA ARG A 67 -2.14 -19.03 1.03
C ARG A 67 -2.66 -17.72 1.61
N SER A 68 -1.94 -17.20 2.59
CA SER A 68 -2.08 -15.86 3.13
C SER A 68 -1.73 -14.78 2.10
N ARG A 69 -2.18 -13.55 2.35
CA ARG A 69 -1.85 -12.38 1.51
C ARG A 69 -0.34 -12.11 1.45
N ASP A 70 0.38 -12.44 2.50
CA ASP A 70 1.84 -12.25 2.56
C ASP A 70 2.58 -13.26 1.69
N GLU A 71 2.19 -14.53 1.73
CA GLU A 71 2.75 -15.56 0.85
C GLU A 71 2.46 -15.25 -0.62
N PHE A 72 1.27 -14.72 -0.92
CA PHE A 72 0.93 -14.23 -2.25
C PHE A 72 1.83 -13.08 -2.70
N ARG A 73 2.02 -12.08 -1.85
CA ARG A 73 2.90 -10.95 -2.15
C ARG A 73 4.33 -11.44 -2.34
N GLU A 74 4.84 -12.30 -1.48
CA GLU A 74 6.15 -12.91 -1.64
C GLU A 74 6.30 -13.65 -2.97
N THR A 75 5.28 -14.43 -3.36
CA THR A 75 5.27 -15.12 -4.65
C THR A 75 5.42 -14.13 -5.82
N TRP A 76 4.71 -13.00 -5.79
CA TRP A 76 4.84 -11.95 -6.81
C TRP A 76 6.21 -11.27 -6.80
N TRP A 77 6.77 -10.99 -5.62
CA TRP A 77 8.11 -10.43 -5.49
C TRP A 77 9.21 -11.38 -6.01
N ARG A 78 9.03 -12.69 -5.82
CA ARG A 78 9.91 -13.73 -6.37
C ARG A 78 9.75 -13.84 -7.89
N PHE A 79 8.53 -13.81 -8.40
CA PHE A 79 8.28 -13.72 -9.84
C PHE A 79 8.94 -12.47 -10.45
N GLY A 80 8.88 -11.33 -9.75
CA GLY A 80 9.62 -10.13 -10.11
C GLY A 80 11.12 -10.33 -10.26
N ALA A 81 11.73 -11.15 -9.40
CA ALA A 81 13.15 -11.52 -9.51
C ALA A 81 13.44 -12.32 -10.78
N VAL A 82 12.55 -13.25 -11.16
CA VAL A 82 12.65 -13.99 -12.42
C VAL A 82 12.53 -13.04 -13.62
N ALA A 83 11.62 -12.07 -13.58
CA ALA A 83 11.48 -11.08 -14.65
C ALA A 83 12.73 -10.19 -14.80
N GLN A 84 13.38 -9.81 -13.69
CA GLN A 84 14.67 -9.13 -13.71
C GLN A 84 15.76 -9.99 -14.35
N ASP A 85 15.77 -11.29 -14.02
CA ASP A 85 16.76 -12.22 -14.56
C ASP A 85 16.58 -12.45 -16.06
N ALA A 86 15.33 -12.57 -16.52
CA ALA A 86 15.00 -12.63 -17.94
C ALA A 86 15.44 -11.37 -18.69
N ALA A 87 15.23 -10.18 -18.12
CA ALA A 87 15.70 -8.92 -18.70
C ALA A 87 17.24 -8.84 -18.76
N ARG A 88 17.95 -9.27 -17.70
CA ARG A 88 19.42 -9.32 -17.70
C ARG A 88 19.95 -10.30 -18.74
N SER A 89 19.29 -11.44 -18.92
CA SER A 89 19.67 -12.44 -19.93
C SER A 89 19.51 -11.88 -21.35
N ALA A 90 18.48 -11.06 -21.59
CA ALA A 90 18.28 -10.39 -22.86
C ALA A 90 19.27 -9.23 -23.15
N LEU A 91 19.97 -8.73 -22.12
CA LEU A 91 20.99 -7.69 -22.25
C LEU A 91 22.38 -8.24 -22.67
N TRP A 92 22.46 -9.50 -23.10
CA TRP A 92 23.72 -10.09 -23.52
C TRP A 92 24.45 -9.19 -24.52
N SER A 93 25.66 -8.78 -24.12
CA SER A 93 26.58 -8.02 -24.95
C SER A 93 27.72 -8.95 -25.39
N PRO A 94 28.13 -8.94 -26.66
CA PRO A 94 29.22 -9.77 -27.18
C PRO A 94 30.57 -9.59 -26.44
N ASP A 95 30.76 -8.45 -25.79
CA ASP A 95 31.95 -8.11 -25.00
C ASP A 95 31.94 -8.68 -23.58
N GLY A 96 30.88 -9.40 -23.18
CA GLY A 96 30.75 -10.02 -21.87
C GLY A 96 30.48 -9.04 -20.72
N ALA A 97 30.26 -7.75 -21.00
CA ALA A 97 29.91 -6.78 -19.97
C ALA A 97 28.49 -7.06 -19.46
N GLN A 98 28.38 -7.70 -18.29
CA GLN A 98 27.11 -7.78 -17.57
C GLN A 98 26.75 -6.37 -17.07
N ASN A 99 25.84 -5.73 -17.79
CA ASN A 99 25.27 -4.46 -17.37
C ASN A 99 24.42 -4.68 -16.11
N ALA A 100 24.73 -3.99 -15.01
CA ALA A 100 23.96 -3.99 -13.77
C ALA A 100 22.58 -3.29 -13.89
N ARG A 101 22.03 -3.22 -15.11
CA ARG A 101 20.78 -2.55 -15.42
C ARG A 101 19.61 -3.37 -14.90
N THR A 102 18.63 -2.68 -14.33
CA THR A 102 17.42 -3.26 -13.77
C THR A 102 16.22 -2.70 -14.48
N ILE A 103 15.20 -3.52 -14.72
CA ILE A 103 13.88 -3.01 -15.12
C ILE A 103 13.20 -2.39 -13.89
N ASP A 104 12.21 -1.51 -14.11
CA ASP A 104 11.43 -0.97 -12.99
C ASP A 104 10.68 -2.11 -12.26
N GLY A 105 10.18 -1.89 -11.04
CA GLY A 105 9.42 -2.92 -10.32
C GLY A 105 8.18 -3.36 -11.10
N VAL A 106 8.27 -4.50 -11.79
CA VAL A 106 7.24 -5.02 -12.71
C VAL A 106 6.22 -5.96 -12.06
N PHE A 107 6.28 -6.15 -10.75
CA PHE A 107 5.50 -7.14 -9.99
C PHE A 107 4.54 -6.49 -8.97
N ASN A 108 4.43 -5.17 -8.99
CA ASN A 108 3.54 -4.42 -8.11
C ASN A 108 2.08 -4.59 -8.58
N LEU A 109 1.22 -5.15 -7.74
CA LEU A 109 -0.18 -5.49 -8.08
C LEU A 109 -1.05 -4.27 -8.45
N ASP A 110 -0.61 -3.06 -8.09
CA ASP A 110 -1.23 -1.78 -8.39
C ASP A 110 -0.71 -1.11 -9.67
N ARG A 111 0.21 -1.76 -10.41
CA ARG A 111 0.74 -1.22 -11.66
C ARG A 111 -0.36 -1.10 -12.71
N VAL A 112 -0.43 0.07 -13.35
CA VAL A 112 -1.32 0.34 -14.47
C VAL A 112 -0.60 -0.02 -15.77
N LEU A 113 -1.17 -0.96 -16.52
CA LEU A 113 -0.69 -1.34 -17.86
C LEU A 113 -1.32 -0.45 -18.93
N ARG A 114 -0.74 -0.44 -20.13
CA ARG A 114 -1.30 0.31 -21.25
C ARG A 114 -2.61 -0.32 -21.70
N CYS A 115 -3.58 0.52 -22.03
CA CYS A 115 -4.85 0.07 -22.55
C CYS A 115 -4.73 -0.23 -24.05
N PRO A 116 -5.09 -1.44 -24.52
CA PRO A 116 -5.16 -1.74 -25.95
C PRO A 116 -6.01 -0.69 -26.70
N GLY A 117 -5.53 -0.22 -27.86
CA GLY A 117 -6.22 0.80 -28.68
C GLY A 117 -6.05 2.25 -28.21
N SER A 118 -5.37 2.48 -27.08
CA SER A 118 -4.96 3.84 -26.68
C SER A 118 -3.72 4.33 -27.45
N VAL A 119 -3.37 5.59 -27.25
CA VAL A 119 -2.17 6.22 -27.81
C VAL A 119 -1.21 6.58 -26.68
N ASN A 120 0.06 6.21 -26.82
CA ASN A 120 1.11 6.52 -25.87
C ASN A 120 1.74 7.89 -26.20
N TRP A 121 1.44 8.88 -25.35
CA TRP A 121 1.89 10.27 -25.47
C TRP A 121 3.19 10.58 -24.74
N LYS A 122 4.00 9.56 -24.43
CA LYS A 122 5.27 9.75 -23.71
C LYS A 122 6.24 10.65 -24.46
N ASN A 123 6.24 10.58 -25.80
CA ASN A 123 6.81 11.59 -26.67
C ASN A 123 5.64 12.32 -27.35
N PRO A 124 5.34 13.58 -26.98
CA PRO A 124 4.23 14.31 -27.58
C PRO A 124 4.36 14.54 -29.09
N ASP A 125 5.60 14.62 -29.59
CA ASP A 125 5.90 14.88 -30.99
C ASP A 125 5.80 13.61 -31.86
N GLU A 126 5.84 12.43 -31.24
CA GLU A 126 5.77 11.14 -31.90
C GLU A 126 4.87 10.17 -31.09
N PRO A 127 3.55 10.40 -31.08
CA PRO A 127 2.62 9.54 -30.37
C PRO A 127 2.54 8.15 -31.03
N VAL A 128 2.66 7.10 -30.22
CA VAL A 128 2.67 5.72 -30.74
C VAL A 128 1.39 4.99 -30.33
N PRO A 129 0.64 4.39 -31.27
CA PRO A 129 -0.54 3.60 -30.94
C PRO A 129 -0.16 2.32 -30.17
N VAL A 130 -0.89 2.03 -29.09
CA VAL A 130 -0.72 0.81 -28.30
C VAL A 130 -1.38 -0.36 -29.03
N ARG A 131 -0.59 -1.38 -29.34
CA ARG A 131 -1.06 -2.60 -30.01
C ARG A 131 -1.08 -3.78 -29.04
N THR A 132 -1.88 -4.79 -29.34
CA THR A 132 -1.95 -6.00 -28.52
C THR A 132 -2.00 -7.21 -29.42
N ARG A 133 -1.10 -8.16 -29.15
CA ARG A 133 -1.12 -9.49 -29.75
C ARG A 133 -1.72 -10.45 -28.75
N LEU A 134 -2.68 -11.24 -29.20
CA LEU A 134 -3.29 -12.30 -28.40
C LEU A 134 -2.65 -13.64 -28.75
N TYR A 135 -2.51 -14.49 -27.75
CA TYR A 135 -2.01 -15.85 -27.92
C TYR A 135 -2.90 -16.83 -27.15
N ALA A 136 -2.86 -18.10 -27.54
CA ALA A 136 -3.59 -19.17 -26.86
C ALA A 136 -2.81 -19.71 -25.63
N GLY A 137 -2.32 -18.81 -24.76
CA GLY A 137 -1.59 -19.18 -23.55
C GLY A 137 -2.47 -19.89 -22.52
N GLU A 138 -2.00 -21.03 -22.00
CA GLU A 138 -2.66 -21.72 -20.90
C GLU A 138 -2.51 -20.94 -19.57
N PRO A 139 -3.45 -21.10 -18.60
CA PRO A 139 -3.30 -20.48 -17.29
C PRO A 139 -2.06 -21.00 -16.54
N VAL A 140 -1.33 -20.08 -15.91
CA VAL A 140 -0.28 -20.43 -14.95
C VAL A 140 -0.93 -20.93 -13.65
N GLY A 141 -0.68 -22.18 -13.29
CA GLY A 141 -1.12 -22.73 -12.00
C GLY A 141 -0.26 -22.19 -10.85
N LEU A 142 -0.86 -21.52 -9.87
CA LEU A 142 -0.12 -20.88 -8.77
C LEU A 142 0.73 -21.88 -7.97
N ARG A 143 0.19 -23.06 -7.65
CA ARG A 143 0.95 -24.12 -6.95
C ARG A 143 2.18 -24.56 -7.75
N GLY A 144 2.05 -24.68 -9.07
CA GLY A 144 3.15 -25.02 -9.96
C GLY A 144 4.20 -23.91 -10.02
N LEU A 145 3.77 -22.65 -10.10
CA LEU A 145 4.67 -21.50 -10.02
C LEU A 145 5.47 -21.48 -8.70
N VAL A 146 4.80 -21.64 -7.55
CA VAL A 146 5.47 -21.64 -6.25
C VAL A 146 6.47 -22.80 -6.15
N ALA A 147 6.07 -24.01 -6.53
CA ALA A 147 6.97 -25.17 -6.54
C ALA A 147 8.19 -24.95 -7.45
N ARG A 148 8.00 -24.31 -8.61
CA ARG A 148 9.08 -23.95 -9.53
C ARG A 148 10.03 -22.92 -8.91
N LEU A 149 9.50 -21.85 -8.33
CA LEU A 149 10.28 -20.81 -7.65
C LEU A 149 11.07 -21.38 -6.47
N ASP A 150 10.48 -22.33 -5.71
CA ASP A 150 11.12 -23.00 -4.57
C ASP A 150 12.27 -23.89 -5.00
N ARG A 151 12.02 -24.72 -6.02
CA ARG A 151 13.03 -25.60 -6.60
C ARG A 151 14.22 -24.83 -7.15
N ASP A 152 13.96 -23.70 -7.81
CA ASP A 152 15.00 -22.83 -8.38
C ASP A 152 15.57 -21.85 -7.31
N ARG A 153 15.12 -21.95 -6.06
CA ARG A 153 15.55 -21.15 -4.89
C ARG A 153 15.48 -19.63 -5.12
N VAL A 154 14.50 -19.18 -5.91
CA VAL A 154 14.30 -17.77 -6.24
C VAL A 154 13.98 -16.98 -4.98
N ARG A 155 14.76 -15.94 -4.69
CA ARG A 155 14.55 -15.02 -3.56
C ARG A 155 13.73 -13.80 -3.99
N PRO A 156 12.91 -13.21 -3.10
CA PRO A 156 12.20 -11.98 -3.42
C PRO A 156 13.18 -10.82 -3.60
N LEU A 157 12.85 -9.88 -4.49
CA LEU A 157 13.69 -8.71 -4.77
C LEU A 157 13.91 -7.78 -3.56
N ALA A 158 13.00 -7.79 -2.60
CA ALA A 158 13.20 -7.17 -1.30
C ALA A 158 12.49 -8.00 -0.22
N ALA A 159 12.87 -7.76 1.02
CA ALA A 159 12.19 -8.35 2.17
C ALA A 159 10.72 -7.92 2.17
N VAL A 160 9.83 -8.91 2.05
CA VAL A 160 8.40 -8.70 2.21
C VAL A 160 8.15 -8.46 3.68
N ARG A 161 7.94 -7.19 4.06
CA ARG A 161 7.55 -6.85 5.44
C ARG A 161 6.23 -7.55 5.73
N PRO A 162 6.11 -8.39 6.77
CA PRO A 162 4.84 -9.02 7.12
C PRO A 162 3.72 -7.98 7.13
N THR A 163 2.55 -8.35 6.62
CA THR A 163 1.37 -7.54 6.88
C THR A 163 1.12 -7.63 8.37
N ASP A 164 1.00 -6.49 9.06
CA ASP A 164 0.68 -6.48 10.48
C ASP A 164 -0.55 -7.35 10.72
N ALA A 165 -0.49 -8.24 11.72
CA ALA A 165 -1.62 -9.06 12.08
C ALA A 165 -2.83 -8.15 12.29
N THR A 166 -3.95 -8.49 11.66
CA THR A 166 -5.22 -7.78 11.85
C THR A 166 -6.12 -8.70 12.65
N VAL A 167 -6.65 -8.20 13.77
CA VAL A 167 -7.59 -8.96 14.59
C VAL A 167 -9.00 -8.58 14.13
N GLU A 168 -9.79 -9.55 13.67
CA GLU A 168 -11.19 -9.30 13.31
C GLU A 168 -11.91 -8.57 14.45
N THR A 169 -12.59 -7.47 14.12
CA THR A 169 -13.15 -6.55 15.11
C THR A 169 -14.49 -6.03 14.60
N SER A 170 -15.55 -6.35 15.33
CA SER A 170 -16.89 -5.78 15.12
C SER A 170 -16.96 -4.32 15.57
N TRP A 171 -18.01 -3.60 15.16
CA TRP A 171 -18.25 -2.23 15.62
C TRP A 171 -18.38 -2.10 17.15
N GLY A 172 -19.04 -3.08 17.78
CA GLY A 172 -19.20 -3.14 19.24
C GLY A 172 -17.86 -3.29 19.97
N GLU A 173 -17.02 -4.24 19.52
CA GLU A 173 -15.66 -4.41 20.05
C GLU A 173 -14.78 -3.18 19.80
N ALA A 174 -14.92 -2.54 18.63
CA ALA A 174 -14.18 -1.32 18.32
C ALA A 174 -14.52 -0.19 19.29
N THR A 175 -15.81 0.01 19.56
CA THR A 175 -16.31 1.02 20.51
C THR A 175 -15.80 0.75 21.92
N GLU A 176 -15.87 -0.51 22.36
CA GLU A 176 -15.37 -0.94 23.66
C GLU A 176 -13.85 -0.74 23.79
N TRP A 177 -13.10 -1.04 22.72
CA TRP A 177 -11.65 -0.81 22.69
C TRP A 177 -11.31 0.68 22.73
N VAL A 178 -12.03 1.52 21.98
CA VAL A 178 -11.84 2.97 21.91
C VAL A 178 -12.05 3.60 23.29
N THR A 179 -13.14 3.24 23.96
CA THR A 179 -13.50 3.78 25.28
C THR A 179 -12.54 3.34 26.39
N ARG A 180 -11.89 2.18 26.25
CA ARG A 180 -10.84 1.72 27.16
C ARG A 180 -9.49 2.41 27.01
N GLN A 181 -9.26 3.22 25.96
CA GLN A 181 -7.98 3.90 25.82
C GLN A 181 -7.76 4.93 26.94
N PRO A 182 -6.53 5.06 27.49
CA PRO A 182 -6.25 6.04 28.53
C PRO A 182 -6.61 7.46 28.11
N GLY A 183 -7.54 8.09 28.84
CA GLY A 183 -8.00 9.45 28.56
C GLY A 183 -8.86 9.57 27.29
N ALA A 184 -9.44 8.47 26.78
CA ALA A 184 -10.26 8.48 25.57
C ALA A 184 -11.45 9.44 25.64
N GLY A 185 -12.14 9.46 26.78
CA GLY A 185 -13.36 10.23 27.02
C GLY A 185 -13.16 11.53 27.80
N LEU A 186 -11.94 12.07 27.88
CA LEU A 186 -11.72 13.38 28.52
C LEU A 186 -12.49 14.48 27.77
N ALA A 187 -13.07 15.40 28.53
CA ALA A 187 -13.75 16.55 27.96
C ALA A 187 -12.74 17.54 27.34
N LEU A 188 -13.21 18.43 26.46
CA LEU A 188 -12.36 19.41 25.79
C LEU A 188 -11.57 20.28 26.80
N ALA A 189 -12.22 20.71 27.88
CA ALA A 189 -11.59 21.53 28.92
C ALA A 189 -10.42 20.79 29.61
N ASP A 190 -10.55 19.49 29.86
CA ASP A 190 -9.47 18.68 30.45
C ASP A 190 -8.33 18.45 29.46
N LEU A 191 -8.66 18.23 28.18
CA LEU A 191 -7.67 18.08 27.11
C LEU A 191 -6.83 19.35 26.93
N GLN A 192 -7.43 20.54 27.09
CA GLN A 192 -6.72 21.82 27.01
C GLN A 192 -5.71 22.03 28.14
N GLN A 193 -5.86 21.32 29.27
CA GLN A 193 -4.90 21.37 30.38
C GLN A 193 -3.69 20.45 30.17
N LEU A 194 -3.78 19.50 29.24
CA LEU A 194 -2.68 18.59 28.91
C LEU A 194 -1.73 19.23 27.89
N SER A 195 -0.46 18.79 27.91
CA SER A 195 0.50 19.18 26.86
C SER A 195 -0.02 18.76 25.48
N PRO A 196 0.11 19.59 24.42
CA PRO A 196 -0.30 19.23 23.06
C PRO A 196 0.29 17.91 22.55
N SER A 197 1.47 17.54 23.03
CA SER A 197 2.12 16.25 22.69
C SER A 197 1.42 15.01 23.26
N ARG A 198 0.59 15.20 24.30
CA ARG A 198 -0.14 14.13 25.01
C ARG A 198 -1.60 14.02 24.58
N THR A 199 -2.05 14.86 23.66
CA THR A 199 -3.44 14.87 23.21
C THR A 199 -3.53 14.65 21.71
N LEU A 200 -4.73 14.30 21.28
CA LEU A 200 -5.15 14.31 19.90
C LEU A 200 -5.61 15.71 19.45
N GLY A 201 -4.92 16.75 19.93
CA GLY A 201 -5.30 18.16 19.76
C GLY A 201 -5.50 18.61 18.31
N MET A 202 -4.77 18.00 17.38
CA MET A 202 -4.88 18.25 15.94
C MET A 202 -6.24 17.87 15.31
N TYR A 203 -7.10 17.17 16.05
CA TYR A 203 -8.44 16.78 15.63
C TYR A 203 -9.55 17.56 16.35
N LEU A 204 -9.20 18.58 17.14
CA LEU A 204 -10.18 19.37 17.89
C LEU A 204 -10.82 20.49 17.05
N ASP A 205 -10.17 20.92 15.97
CA ASP A 205 -10.70 21.93 15.04
C ASP A 205 -11.42 21.24 13.88
N THR A 206 -12.74 21.15 13.98
CA THR A 206 -13.60 20.53 12.96
C THR A 206 -13.54 21.28 11.63
N ALA A 207 -13.47 22.63 11.63
CA ALA A 207 -13.40 23.41 10.40
C ALA A 207 -12.06 23.20 9.66
N GLN A 208 -10.96 23.03 10.39
CA GLN A 208 -9.70 22.59 9.81
C GLN A 208 -9.82 21.17 9.24
N LEU A 209 -10.50 20.25 9.93
CA LEU A 209 -10.70 18.88 9.43
C LEU A 209 -11.50 18.85 8.13
N VAL A 210 -12.57 19.64 8.00
CA VAL A 210 -13.35 19.76 6.76
C VAL A 210 -12.46 20.13 5.59
N ARG A 211 -11.61 21.15 5.74
CA ARG A 211 -10.64 21.57 4.71
C ARG A 211 -9.67 20.44 4.35
N VAL A 212 -9.06 19.80 5.35
CA VAL A 212 -8.12 18.70 5.13
C VAL A 212 -8.77 17.50 4.43
N LEU A 213 -10.03 17.19 4.73
CA LEU A 213 -10.76 16.11 4.08
C LEU A 213 -11.18 16.47 2.66
N ALA A 214 -11.62 17.71 2.43
CA ALA A 214 -11.99 18.21 1.10
C ALA A 214 -10.82 18.15 0.11
N ASP A 215 -9.63 18.58 0.57
CA ASP A 215 -8.43 18.77 -0.26
C ASP A 215 -7.52 17.53 -0.31
N GLY A 216 -7.90 16.42 0.34
CA GLY A 216 -6.99 15.30 0.54
C GLY A 216 -6.70 14.48 -0.74
N ASP A 217 -5.42 14.19 -0.95
CA ASP A 217 -4.93 13.38 -2.07
C ASP A 217 -5.58 11.98 -2.10
N GLY A 218 -6.40 11.73 -3.12
CA GLY A 218 -7.16 10.48 -3.27
C GLY A 218 -8.56 10.51 -2.67
N GLY A 219 -9.07 11.68 -2.29
CA GLY A 219 -10.46 11.94 -1.95
C GLY A 219 -10.80 11.86 -0.47
N ALA A 220 -11.91 12.50 -0.09
CA ALA A 220 -12.34 12.68 1.29
C ALA A 220 -12.45 11.36 2.09
N HIS A 221 -12.99 10.30 1.48
CA HIS A 221 -13.11 8.99 2.13
C HIS A 221 -11.73 8.42 2.52
N ARG A 222 -10.77 8.39 1.58
CA ARG A 222 -9.42 7.88 1.82
C ARG A 222 -8.72 8.69 2.91
N THR A 223 -8.87 10.00 2.86
CA THR A 223 -8.30 10.91 3.86
C THR A 223 -8.92 10.69 5.23
N MET A 224 -10.25 10.53 5.31
CA MET A 224 -10.96 10.20 6.55
C MET A 224 -10.42 8.90 7.16
N VAL A 225 -10.34 7.82 6.37
CA VAL A 225 -9.79 6.52 6.82
C VAL A 225 -8.37 6.68 7.36
N ALA A 226 -7.53 7.48 6.71
CA ALA A 226 -6.17 7.74 7.17
C ALA A 226 -6.13 8.51 8.50
N LYS A 227 -7.02 9.51 8.70
CA LYS A 227 -7.10 10.27 9.96
C LYS A 227 -7.62 9.40 11.10
N VAL A 228 -8.65 8.59 10.87
CA VAL A 228 -9.15 7.62 11.85
C VAL A 228 -8.03 6.66 12.27
N LEU A 229 -7.30 6.09 11.32
CA LEU A 229 -6.16 5.20 11.61
C LEU A 229 -5.09 5.88 12.47
N HIS A 230 -4.70 7.11 12.11
CA HIS A 230 -3.71 7.86 12.86
C HIS A 230 -4.18 8.19 14.28
N ALA A 231 -5.45 8.58 14.47
CA ALA A 231 -6.02 8.85 15.79
C ALA A 231 -6.00 7.61 16.68
N VAL A 232 -6.44 6.46 16.15
CA VAL A 232 -6.44 5.17 16.85
C VAL A 232 -5.02 4.75 17.25
N TYR A 233 -4.05 4.83 16.33
CA TYR A 233 -2.65 4.48 16.63
C TYR A 233 -2.03 5.43 17.66
N SER A 234 -2.30 6.72 17.56
CA SER A 234 -1.82 7.72 18.51
C SER A 234 -2.38 7.49 19.93
N ALA A 235 -3.64 7.08 20.04
CA ALA A 235 -4.26 6.74 21.32
C ALA A 235 -3.68 5.46 21.92
N GLN A 236 -3.43 4.45 21.08
CA GLN A 236 -2.71 3.25 21.48
C GLN A 236 -1.29 3.57 22.00
N GLU A 237 -0.67 4.64 21.50
CA GLU A 237 0.63 5.18 21.96
C GLU A 237 0.49 6.13 23.16
N GLY A 238 -0.70 6.24 23.77
CA GLY A 238 -0.95 6.94 25.03
C GLY A 238 -1.44 8.39 24.90
N ARG A 239 -1.84 8.83 23.72
CA ARG A 239 -2.47 10.16 23.55
C ARG A 239 -3.94 10.14 23.97
N ALA A 240 -4.36 11.16 24.70
CA ALA A 240 -5.74 11.31 25.18
C ALA A 240 -6.67 11.96 24.13
N GLY A 241 -7.98 11.81 24.33
CA GLY A 241 -9.04 12.47 23.55
C GLY A 241 -9.52 11.68 22.34
N LEU A 242 -9.38 10.35 22.32
CA LEU A 242 -9.74 9.52 21.17
C LEU A 242 -11.21 9.63 20.78
N VAL A 243 -12.13 9.62 21.74
CA VAL A 243 -13.58 9.68 21.45
C VAL A 243 -13.92 11.00 20.76
N LEU A 244 -13.43 12.12 21.31
CA LEU A 244 -13.68 13.44 20.74
C LEU A 244 -13.03 13.58 19.34
N ALA A 245 -11.82 13.07 19.16
CA ALA A 245 -11.15 13.08 17.86
C ALA A 245 -11.93 12.30 16.79
N LEU A 246 -12.40 11.09 17.11
CA LEU A 246 -13.19 10.28 16.17
C LEU A 246 -14.53 10.93 15.83
N ASN A 247 -15.21 11.52 16.83
CA ASN A 247 -16.44 12.27 16.60
C ASN A 247 -16.21 13.45 15.66
N ASN A 248 -15.17 14.26 15.90
CA ASN A 248 -14.87 15.41 15.05
C ASN A 248 -14.47 15.01 13.62
N ILE A 249 -13.68 13.93 13.47
CA ILE A 249 -13.35 13.38 12.14
C ILE A 249 -14.62 12.93 11.43
N GLY A 250 -15.52 12.23 12.13
CA GLY A 250 -16.81 11.78 11.59
C GLY A 250 -17.69 12.95 11.16
N SER A 251 -17.90 13.93 12.05
CA SER A 251 -18.69 15.14 11.74
C SER A 251 -18.12 15.91 10.56
N ALA A 252 -16.82 16.15 10.52
CA ALA A 252 -16.17 16.83 9.39
C ALA A 252 -16.35 16.05 8.07
N TYR A 253 -16.31 14.72 8.11
CA TYR A 253 -16.55 13.90 6.92
C TYR A 253 -18.01 14.00 6.44
N LEU A 254 -18.98 13.98 7.35
CA LEU A 254 -20.39 14.16 7.02
C LEU A 254 -20.66 15.54 6.43
N GLU A 255 -20.07 16.59 6.98
CA GLU A 255 -20.17 17.96 6.47
C GLU A 255 -19.62 18.08 5.03
N VAL A 256 -18.48 17.43 4.74
CA VAL A 256 -17.95 17.36 3.36
C VAL A 256 -18.91 16.62 2.42
N MET A 257 -19.56 15.54 2.87
CA MET A 257 -20.53 14.80 2.03
C MET A 257 -21.80 15.62 1.79
N GLU A 258 -22.27 16.36 2.78
CA GLU A 258 -23.43 17.26 2.68
C GLU A 258 -23.14 18.42 1.73
N ALA A 259 -22.01 19.13 1.91
CA ALA A 259 -21.59 20.21 1.01
C ALA A 259 -21.49 19.75 -0.45
N ARG A 260 -20.99 18.54 -0.70
CA ARG A 260 -20.97 17.94 -2.05
C ARG A 260 -22.36 17.60 -2.57
N ALA A 261 -23.25 17.08 -1.73
CA ALA A 261 -24.62 16.77 -2.11
C ALA A 261 -25.41 18.04 -2.50
N CYS A 262 -25.12 19.16 -1.83
CA CYS A 262 -25.68 20.48 -2.13
C CYS A 262 -24.98 21.21 -3.30
N GLY A 263 -23.89 20.65 -3.85
CA GLY A 263 -23.11 21.29 -4.92
C GLY A 263 -22.23 22.46 -4.47
N GLU A 264 -22.06 22.66 -3.16
CA GLU A 264 -21.20 23.69 -2.56
C GLU A 264 -19.71 23.33 -2.64
N MET A 265 -19.41 22.04 -2.84
CA MET A 265 -18.06 21.51 -2.93
C MET A 265 -17.94 20.50 -4.07
N ALA A 266 -16.79 20.49 -4.75
CA ALA A 266 -16.51 19.53 -5.82
C ALA A 266 -16.28 18.10 -5.29
N GLY A 267 -16.60 17.12 -6.13
CA GLY A 267 -16.35 15.69 -5.90
C GLY A 267 -17.63 14.89 -5.64
N ASP A 268 -17.48 13.56 -5.56
CA ASP A 268 -18.63 12.67 -5.39
C ASP A 268 -19.25 12.83 -4.00
N ALA A 269 -20.54 13.10 -3.97
CA ALA A 269 -21.37 13.02 -2.77
C ALA A 269 -21.65 11.56 -2.40
N ARG A 270 -21.91 11.32 -1.10
CA ARG A 270 -22.37 10.03 -0.59
C ARG A 270 -23.69 10.22 0.15
N PRO A 271 -24.65 9.30 0.03
CA PRO A 271 -25.82 9.30 0.90
C PRO A 271 -25.39 9.23 2.37
N LEU A 272 -26.06 9.99 3.24
CA LEU A 272 -25.72 10.08 4.68
C LEU A 272 -25.57 8.71 5.34
N ALA A 273 -26.53 7.79 5.11
CA ALA A 273 -26.48 6.44 5.66
C ALA A 273 -25.24 5.63 5.19
N THR A 274 -24.76 5.88 3.97
CA THR A 274 -23.52 5.26 3.47
C THR A 274 -22.29 5.88 4.14
N ALA A 275 -22.25 7.21 4.26
CA ALA A 275 -21.14 7.90 4.91
C ALA A 275 -20.97 7.49 6.39
N VAL A 276 -22.07 7.31 7.13
CA VAL A 276 -22.05 6.79 8.51
C VAL A 276 -21.42 5.39 8.58
N ARG A 277 -21.87 4.45 7.73
CA ARG A 277 -21.31 3.10 7.68
C ARG A 277 -19.83 3.08 7.29
N GLU A 278 -19.40 4.00 6.44
CA GLU A 278 -18.00 4.15 6.07
C GLU A 278 -17.15 4.61 7.27
N ILE A 279 -17.65 5.53 8.11
CA ILE A 279 -16.98 5.94 9.36
C ILE A 279 -16.87 4.74 10.32
N GLU A 280 -17.97 4.02 10.56
CA GLU A 280 -17.99 2.84 11.44
C GLU A 280 -16.99 1.78 10.97
N SER A 281 -16.99 1.50 9.66
CA SER A 281 -16.06 0.56 9.03
C SER A 281 -14.61 1.02 9.15
N ALA A 282 -14.35 2.33 9.00
CA ALA A 282 -13.01 2.89 9.13
C ALA A 282 -12.47 2.74 10.55
N VAL A 283 -13.29 3.01 11.56
CA VAL A 283 -12.93 2.87 12.98
C VAL A 283 -12.71 1.40 13.34
N ALA A 284 -13.65 0.51 12.98
CA ALA A 284 -13.50 -0.93 13.22
C ALA A 284 -12.22 -1.48 12.56
N GLY A 285 -11.96 -1.11 11.30
CA GLY A 285 -10.75 -1.49 10.57
C GLY A 285 -9.46 -0.91 11.17
N ALA A 286 -9.51 0.31 11.71
CA ALA A 286 -8.36 0.91 12.40
C ALA A 286 -8.06 0.20 13.73
N VAL A 287 -9.09 -0.11 14.52
CA VAL A 287 -8.94 -0.86 15.77
C VAL A 287 -8.45 -2.29 15.51
N ALA A 288 -8.98 -2.96 14.49
CA ALA A 288 -8.54 -4.29 14.08
C ALA A 288 -7.03 -4.35 13.82
N LYS A 289 -6.49 -3.33 13.15
CA LYS A 289 -5.05 -3.19 12.91
C LYS A 289 -4.29 -2.86 14.19
N ALA A 290 -4.80 -1.94 15.01
CA ALA A 290 -4.15 -1.56 16.27
C ALA A 290 -4.03 -2.76 17.23
N ARG A 291 -5.07 -3.60 17.32
CA ARG A 291 -5.10 -4.80 18.18
C ARG A 291 -4.03 -5.83 17.81
N GLY A 292 -3.74 -6.02 16.53
CA GLY A 292 -2.72 -6.98 16.09
C GLY A 292 -1.32 -6.38 15.93
N ARG A 293 -1.18 -5.05 16.08
CA ARG A 293 0.12 -4.38 16.12
C ARG A 293 0.81 -4.65 17.45
N ALA A 294 2.05 -5.12 17.41
CA ALA A 294 2.91 -5.11 18.58
C ALA A 294 3.16 -3.64 18.98
N LEU A 295 2.75 -3.25 20.18
CA LEU A 295 3.06 -1.93 20.71
C LEU A 295 4.57 -1.71 20.56
N PRO A 296 5.03 -0.59 19.97
CA PRO A 296 6.42 -0.26 20.05
C PRO A 296 6.77 -0.31 21.53
N ARG A 297 7.81 -1.08 21.89
CA ARG A 297 8.39 -1.02 23.23
C ARG A 297 8.91 0.40 23.38
N VAL A 298 8.05 1.32 23.79
CA VAL A 298 8.44 2.63 24.31
C VAL A 298 9.08 2.29 25.65
N GLY A 299 10.30 1.74 25.56
CA GLY A 299 11.13 1.42 26.70
C GLY A 299 11.15 2.67 27.54
N GLY A 300 10.65 2.55 28.76
CA GLY A 300 10.43 3.68 29.64
C GLY A 300 11.67 4.58 29.64
N ARG A 301 11.58 5.72 28.95
CA ARG A 301 12.01 6.95 29.60
C ARG A 301 11.04 7.11 30.76
N HIS A 302 11.33 6.39 31.86
CA HIS A 302 10.90 6.82 33.16
C HIS A 302 11.12 8.33 33.20
N PRO A 303 10.15 9.14 33.68
CA PRO A 303 10.40 10.54 33.91
C PRO A 303 11.74 10.62 34.63
N ARG A 304 12.74 11.28 34.01
CA ARG A 304 14.07 11.40 34.60
C ARG A 304 13.81 11.85 36.02
N ARG A 305 14.14 11.00 37.00
CA ARG A 305 14.12 11.38 38.42
C ARG A 305 14.77 12.76 38.47
N PRO A 306 14.09 13.80 38.97
CA PRO A 306 14.66 15.15 38.98
C PRO A 306 16.06 15.03 39.52
N ALA A 307 17.04 15.52 38.76
CA ALA A 307 18.44 15.38 39.13
C ALA A 307 18.56 15.86 40.57
N ARG A 308 19.04 14.98 41.48
CA ARG A 308 19.25 15.34 42.88
C ARG A 308 19.99 16.69 42.87
N PRO A 309 19.51 17.71 43.60
CA PRO A 309 20.19 19.00 43.63
C PRO A 309 21.67 18.75 43.91
N ARG A 310 22.54 19.24 43.03
CA ARG A 310 23.97 19.12 43.18
C ARG A 310 24.32 19.71 44.54
N ARG A 311 24.84 18.88 45.45
CA ARG A 311 25.34 19.37 46.74
C ARG A 311 26.35 20.49 46.45
N PRO A 312 26.28 21.62 47.16
CA PRO A 312 27.25 22.69 46.99
C PRO A 312 28.65 22.13 47.20
N ILE A 313 29.53 22.38 46.24
CA ILE A 313 30.94 22.03 46.34
C ILE A 313 31.48 22.84 47.51
N ARG A 314 31.81 22.19 48.62
CA ARG A 314 32.52 22.84 49.73
C ARG A 314 33.87 23.32 49.19
N GLY A 315 34.04 24.64 49.13
CA GLY A 315 35.31 25.26 48.80
C GLY A 315 36.40 24.76 49.72
N ARG A 316 37.51 24.30 49.14
CA ARG A 316 38.78 24.20 49.85
C ARG A 316 39.28 25.62 50.06
N TYR A 317 39.26 26.07 51.30
CA TYR A 317 40.08 27.21 51.73
C TYR A 317 41.54 26.78 51.62
N VAL A 318 42.34 27.63 50.98
CA VAL A 318 43.81 27.66 51.05
C VAL A 318 44.16 28.78 52.02
#